data_AF-A0A5P2G145-F1
#
_entry.id   AF-A0A5P2G145-F1
#
_cell.length_a   1.000
_cell.length_b   1.000
_cell.length_c   1.000
_cell.angle_alpha   90.00
_cell.angle_beta   90.00
_cell.angle_gamma   90.00
#
_symmetry.space_group_name_H-M   'P 1'
#
loop_
_entity.id
_entity.type
_entity.pdbx_description
1 polymer ?
#
loop_
_entity_poly.entity_id
_entity_poly.type
_entity_poly.pdbx_seq_one_letter_code
_entity_poly.pdbx_strand_id
1 'polypeptide(L)'
;MIPTDKDILSQIPISDELLNKSLKHQLSDDDQRLMDEAILSSDFLQDGIDGLSNYSSLEKANRQATDLNAYLLQQLKQKNNAKKQLGLKYSKTTILLVFGILLLIVLVFYLLFVIPHKI
;
A
#
# COMPACT_ATOMS: atom_id res chain seq x y z
N MET A 1 2.63 -8.84 -2.94
CA MET A 1 1.55 -8.76 -1.95
C MET A 1 2.07 -7.96 -0.79
N ILE A 2 1.36 -6.93 -0.35
CA ILE A 2 1.72 -6.15 0.84
C ILE A 2 1.13 -6.93 2.03
N PRO A 3 1.94 -7.37 3.01
CA PRO A 3 1.40 -8.06 4.19
C PRO A 3 0.44 -7.13 4.93
N THR A 4 -0.71 -7.67 5.28
CA THR A 4 -1.76 -6.94 6.00
C THR A 4 -1.35 -6.84 7.48
N ASP A 5 -1.82 -5.84 8.22
CA ASP A 5 -1.52 -5.66 9.67
C ASP A 5 -1.74 -6.96 10.48
N LYS A 6 -2.75 -7.74 10.08
CA LYS A 6 -3.04 -9.07 10.64
C LYS A 6 -1.93 -10.09 10.45
N ASP A 7 -1.14 -10.03 9.38
CA ASP A 7 -0.10 -11.01 9.05
C ASP A 7 1.18 -10.79 9.88
N ILE A 8 1.44 -9.56 10.34
CA ILE A 8 2.62 -9.24 11.16
C ILE A 8 2.33 -9.60 12.62
N LEU A 9 1.16 -9.23 13.14
CA LEU A 9 0.76 -9.53 14.52
C LEU A 9 0.42 -11.02 14.73
N SER A 10 0.03 -11.76 13.70
CA SER A 10 -0.24 -13.21 13.80
C SER A 10 1.01 -14.09 13.84
N GLN A 11 2.18 -13.54 13.52
CA GLN A 11 3.47 -14.24 13.62
C GLN A 11 4.11 -14.08 15.01
N ILE A 12 3.53 -13.25 15.86
CA ILE A 12 4.03 -12.97 17.19
C ILE A 12 3.44 -14.03 18.14
N PRO A 13 4.27 -14.77 18.90
CA PRO A 13 3.80 -15.82 19.81
C PRO A 13 3.16 -15.27 21.10
N ILE A 14 2.52 -14.11 21.05
CA ILE A 14 1.90 -13.47 22.21
C ILE A 14 0.47 -13.04 21.89
N SER A 15 -0.45 -13.23 22.83
CA SER A 15 -1.81 -12.71 22.71
C SER A 15 -1.87 -11.20 22.95
N ASP A 16 -2.78 -10.53 22.25
CA ASP A 16 -3.06 -9.08 22.42
C ASP A 16 -3.42 -8.72 23.88
N GLU A 17 -4.01 -9.67 24.61
CA GLU A 17 -4.37 -9.51 26.02
C GLU A 17 -3.13 -9.42 26.92
N LEU A 18 -2.15 -10.31 26.73
CA LEU A 18 -0.91 -10.33 27.51
C LEU A 18 -0.08 -9.08 27.24
N LEU A 19 -0.02 -8.64 25.98
CA LEU A 19 0.65 -7.40 25.58
C LEU A 19 0.01 -6.18 26.27
N ASN A 20 -1.33 -6.12 26.31
CA ASN A 20 -2.03 -5.01 26.96
C ASN A 20 -1.86 -5.01 28.50
N LYS A 21 -1.81 -6.18 29.13
CA LYS A 21 -1.44 -6.32 30.56
C LYS A 21 -0.01 -5.88 30.82
N SER A 22 0.91 -6.22 29.92
CA SER A 22 2.31 -5.79 29.94
C SER A 22 2.44 -4.28 29.97
N LEU A 23 1.79 -3.61 29.03
CA LEU A 23 1.80 -2.15 28.90
C LEU A 23 1.15 -1.42 30.09
N LYS A 24 0.25 -2.07 30.82
CA LYS A 24 -0.43 -1.52 31.99
C LYS A 24 0.27 -1.83 33.32
N HIS A 25 1.41 -2.53 33.29
CA HIS A 25 2.09 -3.04 34.49
C HIS A 25 1.20 -3.93 35.37
N GLN A 26 0.29 -4.69 34.76
CA GLN A 26 -0.68 -5.57 35.44
C GLN A 26 -0.41 -7.06 35.16
N LEU A 27 0.86 -7.46 35.01
CA LEU A 27 1.19 -8.87 34.83
C LEU A 27 1.27 -9.59 36.17
N SER A 28 0.75 -10.81 36.21
CA SER A 28 1.08 -11.80 37.24
C SER A 28 2.50 -12.35 37.01
N ASP A 29 3.10 -12.98 38.01
CA ASP A 29 4.45 -13.56 37.91
C ASP A 29 4.56 -14.63 36.79
N ASP A 30 3.48 -15.38 36.55
CA ASP A 30 3.39 -16.34 35.45
C ASP A 30 3.29 -15.65 34.07
N ASP A 31 2.57 -14.53 33.99
CA ASP A 31 2.41 -13.74 32.77
C ASP A 31 3.71 -13.01 32.39
N GLN A 32 4.51 -12.60 33.39
CA GLN A 32 5.85 -12.03 33.18
C GLN A 32 6.79 -13.02 32.51
N ARG A 33 6.83 -14.27 32.99
CA ARG A 33 7.70 -15.31 32.42
C ARG A 33 7.36 -15.64 30.97
N LEU A 34 6.07 -15.70 30.64
CA LEU A 34 5.60 -15.89 29.26
C LEU A 34 5.98 -14.70 28.36
N MET A 35 5.90 -13.49 28.91
CA MET A 35 6.30 -12.28 28.22
C MET A 35 7.81 -12.24 27.95
N ASP A 36 8.62 -12.55 28.95
CA ASP A 36 10.09 -12.56 28.84
C ASP A 36 10.57 -13.61 27.82
N GLU A 37 9.96 -14.80 27.82
CA GLU A 37 10.25 -15.85 26.84
C GLU A 37 9.90 -15.41 25.41
N ALA A 38 8.78 -14.69 25.25
CA ALA A 38 8.38 -14.16 23.95
C ALA A 38 9.27 -13.00 23.48
N ILE A 39 9.70 -12.10 24.38
CA ILE A 39 10.64 -11.02 24.07
C ILE A 39 11.99 -11.59 23.63
N LEU A 40 12.51 -12.59 24.33
CA LEU A 40 13.75 -13.29 23.96
C LEU A 40 13.66 -14.00 22.60
N SER A 41 12.45 -14.39 22.18
CA SER A 41 12.23 -15.06 20.89
C SER A 41 12.18 -14.11 19.69
N SER A 42 12.10 -12.79 19.91
CA SER A 42 11.90 -11.83 18.84
C SER A 42 12.48 -10.45 19.14
N ASP A 43 13.57 -10.10 18.46
CA ASP A 43 14.19 -8.76 18.48
C ASP A 43 13.17 -7.65 18.13
N PHE A 44 12.17 -7.95 17.30
CA PHE A 44 11.10 -7.01 16.92
C PHE A 44 10.16 -6.67 18.09
N LEU A 45 9.83 -7.66 18.93
CA LEU A 45 8.99 -7.47 20.10
C LEU A 45 9.70 -6.62 21.15
N GLN A 46 10.99 -6.86 21.35
CA GLN A 46 11.82 -6.09 22.26
C GLN A 46 11.84 -4.61 21.88
N ASP A 47 12.19 -4.31 20.62
CA ASP A 47 12.17 -2.94 20.10
C ASP A 47 10.78 -2.29 20.17
N GLY A 48 9.72 -3.07 19.92
CA GLY A 48 8.34 -2.60 20.00
C GLY A 48 7.89 -2.23 21.42
N ILE A 49 8.25 -3.04 22.42
CA ILE A 49 7.90 -2.82 23.83
C ILE A 49 8.75 -1.71 24.44
N ASP A 50 10.04 -1.65 24.14
CA ASP A 50 10.90 -0.55 24.54
C ASP A 50 10.44 0.77 23.89
N GLY A 51 10.02 0.70 22.63
CA GLY A 51 9.37 1.79 21.94
C GLY A 51 8.07 2.24 22.64
N LEU A 52 7.22 1.30 23.05
CA LEU A 52 5.94 1.61 23.69
C LEU A 52 6.07 2.06 25.15
N SER A 53 7.06 1.54 25.91
CA SER A 53 7.27 1.93 27.32
C SER A 53 7.71 3.40 27.44
N ASN A 54 8.39 3.91 26.40
CA ASN A 54 8.73 5.32 26.27
C ASN A 54 7.50 6.23 26.07
N TYR A 55 6.33 5.67 25.74
CA TYR A 55 5.07 6.42 25.68
C TYR A 55 4.27 6.26 26.98
N SER A 56 4.22 7.33 27.78
CA SER A 56 3.47 7.37 29.05
C SER A 56 1.94 7.19 28.91
N SER A 57 1.42 7.05 27.68
CA SER A 57 0.00 6.97 27.37
C SER A 57 -0.20 6.11 26.13
N LEU A 58 -0.74 4.91 26.34
CA LEU A 58 -1.19 3.98 25.31
C LEU A 58 -2.17 4.65 24.32
N GLU A 59 -2.97 5.62 24.81
CA GLU A 59 -3.89 6.39 23.98
C GLU A 59 -3.17 7.31 23.00
N LYS A 60 -2.06 7.94 23.40
CA LYS A 60 -1.25 8.78 22.50
C LYS A 60 -0.54 7.94 21.44
N ALA A 61 0.01 6.79 21.83
CA ALA A 61 0.64 5.86 20.89
C ALA A 61 -0.38 5.36 19.84
N ASN A 62 -1.59 5.01 20.27
CA ASN A 62 -2.65 4.53 19.38
C ASN A 62 -3.16 5.63 18.43
N ARG A 63 -3.32 6.87 18.93
CA ARG A 63 -3.64 8.02 18.06
C ARG A 63 -2.55 8.29 17.03
N GLN A 64 -1.29 8.26 17.46
CA GLN A 64 -0.16 8.51 16.57
C GLN A 64 -0.01 7.42 15.50
N ALA A 65 -0.24 6.16 15.85
CA ALA A 65 -0.30 5.04 14.90
C ALA A 65 -1.45 5.23 13.89
N THR A 66 -2.62 5.67 14.36
CA THR A 66 -3.78 5.95 13.51
C THR A 66 -3.51 7.10 12.53
N ASP A 67 -2.92 8.19 13.02
CA ASP A 67 -2.56 9.36 12.19
C ASP A 67 -1.48 9.00 11.17
N LEU A 68 -0.48 8.20 11.56
CA LEU A 68 0.57 7.75 10.68
C LEU A 68 0.02 6.83 9.58
N ASN A 69 -0.86 5.91 9.92
CA ASN A 69 -1.53 5.04 8.94
C ASN A 69 -2.36 5.86 7.95
N ALA A 70 -3.13 6.83 8.44
CA ALA A 70 -3.90 7.75 7.59
C ALA A 70 -2.99 8.53 6.62
N TYR A 71 -1.86 9.03 7.11
CA TYR A 71 -0.87 9.75 6.30
C TYR A 71 -0.22 8.86 5.24
N LEU A 72 0.16 7.63 5.58
CA LEU A 72 0.72 6.66 4.64
C LEU A 72 -0.30 6.26 3.56
N LEU A 73 -1.54 5.99 3.94
CA LEU A 73 -2.65 5.74 3.01
C LEU A 73 -2.85 6.91 2.04
N GLN A 74 -2.77 8.15 2.54
CA GLN A 74 -2.89 9.35 1.72
C GLN A 74 -1.73 9.48 0.73
N GLN A 75 -0.49 9.24 1.16
CA GLN A 75 0.69 9.25 0.29
C GLN A 75 0.64 8.15 -0.78
N LEU A 76 0.18 6.94 -0.42
CA LEU A 76 -0.01 5.85 -1.38
C LEU A 76 -1.08 6.19 -2.43
N LYS A 77 -2.19 6.81 -2.01
CA LYS A 77 -3.22 7.32 -2.94
C LYS A 77 -2.67 8.41 -3.86
N GLN A 78 -1.88 9.34 -3.33
CA GLN A 78 -1.22 10.38 -4.15
C GLN A 78 -0.23 9.79 -5.15
N LYS A 79 0.62 8.84 -4.74
CA LYS A 79 1.56 8.16 -5.65
C LYS A 79 0.84 7.39 -6.76
N ASN A 80 -0.27 6.73 -6.45
CA ASN A 80 -1.09 6.07 -7.47
C ASN A 80 -1.76 7.05 -8.42
N ASN A 81 -2.21 8.20 -7.93
CA ASN A 81 -2.78 9.25 -8.78
C ASN A 81 -1.72 9.90 -9.67
N ALA A 82 -0.51 10.13 -9.19
CA ALA A 82 0.61 10.63 -9.99
C ALA A 82 1.00 9.65 -11.10
N LYS A 83 1.06 8.35 -10.81
CA LYS A 83 1.29 7.31 -11.83
C LYS A 83 0.15 7.22 -12.86
N LYS A 84 -1.11 7.41 -12.45
CA LYS A 84 -2.27 7.50 -13.38
C LYS A 84 -2.28 8.76 -14.22
N GLN A 85 -1.64 9.84 -13.78
CA GLN A 85 -1.50 11.09 -14.55
C GLN A 85 -0.33 11.02 -15.56
N LEU A 86 0.73 10.29 -15.24
CA LEU A 86 1.89 10.07 -16.12
C LEU A 86 1.69 8.96 -17.16
N GLY A 87 0.66 8.12 -17.00
CA GLY A 87 0.22 7.22 -18.06
C GLY A 87 -0.35 8.05 -19.20
N LEU A 88 0.44 8.27 -20.26
CA LEU A 88 0.09 8.99 -21.50
C LEU A 88 -1.38 8.74 -21.86
N LYS A 89 -2.24 9.68 -21.48
CA LYS A 89 -3.65 9.68 -21.84
C LYS A 89 -3.73 10.10 -23.30
N TYR A 90 -3.40 9.18 -24.21
CA TYR A 90 -3.91 9.29 -25.56
C TYR A 90 -5.44 9.28 -25.43
N SER A 91 -6.05 10.45 -25.62
CA SER A 91 -7.49 10.55 -25.64
C SER A 91 -8.02 9.60 -26.71
N LYS A 92 -9.11 8.87 -26.43
CA LYS A 92 -9.77 8.01 -27.43
C LYS A 92 -10.05 8.77 -28.72
N THR A 93 -10.29 10.08 -28.62
CA THR A 93 -10.47 11.00 -29.74
C THR A 93 -9.21 11.14 -30.60
N THR A 94 -8.02 11.19 -30.00
CA THR A 94 -6.74 11.27 -30.73
C THR A 94 -6.50 10.01 -31.55
N ILE A 95 -6.76 8.83 -30.97
CA ILE A 95 -6.62 7.54 -31.65
C ILE A 95 -7.58 7.46 -32.84
N LEU A 96 -8.83 7.89 -32.65
CA LEU A 96 -9.85 7.89 -33.70
C LEU A 96 -9.50 8.85 -34.85
N LEU A 97 -8.96 10.02 -34.55
CA LEU A 97 -8.52 11.00 -35.55
C LEU A 97 -7.36 10.46 -36.40
N VAL A 98 -6.35 9.86 -35.77
CA VAL A 98 -5.20 9.25 -36.46
C VAL A 98 -5.66 8.13 -37.39
N PHE A 99 -6.58 7.28 -36.92
CA PHE A 99 -7.12 6.20 -37.74
C PHE A 99 -7.92 6.72 -38.94
N GLY A 100 -8.71 7.78 -38.76
CA GLY A 100 -9.46 8.42 -39.84
C GLY A 100 -8.55 9.01 -40.92
N ILE A 101 -7.46 9.68 -40.53
CA ILE A 101 -6.47 10.22 -41.47
C ILE A 101 -5.78 9.09 -42.23
N LEU A 102 -5.41 8.00 -41.55
CA LEU A 102 -4.80 6.84 -42.20
C LEU A 102 -5.72 6.25 -43.26
N LEU A 103 -7.01 6.11 -42.95
CA LEU A 103 -8.03 5.61 -43.88
C LEU A 103 -8.20 6.52 -45.09
N LEU A 104 -8.16 7.84 -44.88
CA LEU A 104 -8.22 8.82 -45.96
C LEU A 104 -7.05 8.67 -46.94
N ILE A 105 -5.83 8.49 -46.42
CA ILE A 105 -4.63 8.28 -47.24
C ILE A 105 -4.76 7.01 -48.08
N VAL A 106 -5.23 5.91 -47.49
CA VAL A 106 -5.46 4.64 -48.20
C VAL A 106 -6.51 4.82 -49.30
N LEU A 107 -7.58 5.57 -49.03
CA LEU A 107 -8.64 5.81 -50.01
C LEU A 107 -8.13 6.64 -51.21
N VAL A 108 -7.36 7.69 -50.95
CA VAL A 108 -6.74 8.52 -51.99
C VAL A 108 -5.77 7.68 -52.84
N PHE A 109 -4.95 6.85 -52.19
CA PHE A 109 -4.04 5.94 -52.89
C PHE A 109 -4.80 4.97 -53.79
N TYR A 110 -5.88 4.36 -53.28
CA TYR A 110 -6.71 3.46 -54.06
C TYR A 110 -7.31 4.16 -55.29
N LEU A 111 -7.86 5.37 -55.10
CA LEU A 111 -8.48 6.13 -56.19
C LEU A 111 -7.46 6.51 -57.28
N LEU A 112 -6.28 6.97 -56.89
CA LEU A 112 -5.27 7.50 -57.81
C LEU A 112 -4.41 6.42 -58.47
N PHE A 113 -4.20 5.27 -57.83
CA PHE A 113 -3.26 4.26 -58.33
C PHE A 113 -3.95 2.99 -58.83
N VAL A 114 -5.07 2.58 -58.22
CA VAL A 114 -5.72 1.30 -58.58
C VAL A 114 -6.76 1.48 -59.68
N ILE A 115 -7.55 2.55 -59.63
CA ILE A 115 -8.59 2.80 -60.64
C ILE A 115 -8.03 3.08 -62.05
N PRO A 116 -7.02 3.95 -62.25
CA PRO A 116 -6.51 4.22 -63.59
C PRO A 116 -5.67 3.09 -64.18
N HIS A 117 -5.19 2.14 -63.38
CA HIS A 117 -4.52 0.94 -63.89
C HIS A 117 -5.52 -0.13 -64.36
N LYS A 118 -6.80 -0.03 -63.95
CA LYS A 118 -7.84 -1.04 -64.25
C LYS A 118 -8.75 -0.68 -65.42
N ILE A 119 -8.65 0.55 -65.94
CA ILE A 119 -9.38 1.06 -67.11
C ILE A 119 -8.45 1.00 -68.31
#